data_AF-A0A7D9IKV5-F1
#
_entry.id   AF-A0A7D9IKV5-F1
#
_cell.length_a   1.000
_cell.length_b   1.000
_cell.length_c   1.000
_cell.angle_alpha   90.00
_cell.angle_beta   90.00
_cell.angle_gamma   90.00
#
_symmetry.space_group_name_H-M   'P 1'
#
loop_
_entity.id
_entity.type
_entity.pdbx_description
1 polymer ?
#
loop_
_entity_poly.entity_id
_entity_poly.type
_entity_poly.pdbx_seq_one_letter_code
_entity_poly.pdbx_strand_id
1 'polypeptide(L)'
;MAGIEKPTRARKDTDISRMKAGEEQVKEVIKVINEMINPFENDPQEEGLVSLSSGVAAPDDVVSDLSSAFDKGKKHLRYWLFVIGQKRSIDVQQMLSFCLGPYPLSLATVTGNICKTTKARLLQSFQSEFPDCIVDNFPDASCVLIDAMAVLQSTVLVPETYGELAEAILAGVLAVARKFKASRVDFVSDRYPAQSIKNAEREKRATQGECSVRIYAKDQKVFKPWKKFLTNGKNKENLVSFLQDT
;
A
#
# COMPACT_ATOMS: atom_id res chain seq x y z
N MET A 1 -49.91 -44.71 27.41
CA MET A 1 -48.97 -44.01 26.49
C MET A 1 -47.94 -43.30 27.34
N ALA A 2 -46.73 -43.86 27.50
CA ALA A 2 -45.68 -43.29 28.33
C ALA A 2 -44.71 -42.49 27.46
N GLY A 3 -44.65 -41.17 27.68
CA GLY A 3 -43.72 -40.26 27.01
C GLY A 3 -42.34 -40.37 27.62
N ILE A 4 -41.36 -40.79 26.82
CA ILE A 4 -39.94 -40.67 27.14
C ILE A 4 -39.50 -39.30 26.65
N GLU A 5 -39.32 -38.35 27.56
CA GLU A 5 -38.66 -37.08 27.24
C GLU A 5 -37.22 -37.35 26.79
N LYS A 6 -36.90 -36.93 25.57
CA LYS A 6 -35.53 -37.00 25.06
C LYS A 6 -34.71 -35.88 25.72
N PRO A 7 -33.53 -36.18 26.28
CA PRO A 7 -32.70 -35.16 26.93
C PRO A 7 -32.35 -34.06 25.92
N THR A 8 -32.56 -32.82 26.33
CA THR A 8 -32.27 -31.63 25.53
C THR A 8 -30.77 -31.56 25.26
N ARG A 9 -30.36 -31.58 23.99
CA ARG A 9 -28.95 -31.59 23.57
C ARG A 9 -28.23 -30.35 24.12
N ALA A 10 -27.24 -30.58 24.99
CA ALA A 10 -26.55 -29.51 25.72
C ALA A 10 -25.72 -28.57 24.82
N ARG A 11 -25.14 -29.07 23.71
CA ARG A 11 -24.52 -28.33 22.59
C ARG A 11 -24.04 -29.31 21.51
N LYS A 12 -23.93 -28.86 20.24
CA LYS A 12 -23.47 -29.69 19.11
C LYS A 12 -22.00 -30.09 19.19
N ASP A 13 -21.18 -29.26 19.82
CA ASP A 13 -19.73 -29.46 19.86
C ASP A 13 -19.28 -30.43 20.96
N THR A 14 -20.17 -30.78 21.89
CA THR A 14 -19.96 -31.82 22.92
C THR A 14 -20.43 -33.20 22.48
N ASP A 15 -20.88 -33.36 21.23
CA ASP A 15 -21.24 -34.67 20.70
C ASP A 15 -19.98 -35.53 20.54
N ILE A 16 -20.05 -36.81 20.93
CA ILE A 16 -18.93 -37.75 20.89
C ILE A 16 -18.31 -37.84 19.48
N SER A 17 -19.12 -37.77 18.43
CA SER A 17 -18.66 -37.79 17.04
C SER A 17 -17.83 -36.56 16.68
N ARG A 18 -18.21 -35.37 17.19
CA ARG A 18 -17.49 -34.11 16.99
C ARG A 18 -16.18 -34.09 17.78
N MET A 19 -16.18 -34.59 19.00
CA MET A 19 -14.97 -34.72 19.82
C MET A 19 -13.96 -35.65 19.16
N LYS A 20 -14.40 -36.83 18.68
CA LYS A 20 -13.54 -37.77 17.95
C LYS A 20 -12.95 -37.17 16.66
N ALA A 21 -13.78 -36.48 15.87
CA ALA A 21 -13.30 -35.82 14.65
C ALA A 21 -12.29 -34.70 14.97
N GLY A 22 -12.50 -33.94 16.04
CA GLY A 22 -11.55 -32.93 16.50
C GLY A 22 -10.22 -33.53 16.97
N GLU A 23 -10.26 -34.65 17.72
CA GLU A 23 -9.04 -35.38 18.11
C GLU A 23 -8.27 -35.91 16.91
N GLU A 24 -8.95 -36.41 15.89
CA GLU A 24 -8.34 -36.91 14.66
C GLU A 24 -7.66 -35.78 13.87
N GLN A 25 -8.33 -34.63 13.73
CA GLN A 25 -7.76 -33.43 13.10
C GLN A 25 -6.54 -32.90 13.86
N VAL A 26 -6.58 -32.89 15.19
CA VAL A 26 -5.43 -32.48 16.01
C VAL A 26 -4.26 -33.44 15.84
N LYS A 27 -4.51 -34.74 15.74
CA LYS A 27 -3.47 -35.75 15.46
C LYS A 27 -2.85 -35.54 14.08
N GLU A 28 -3.64 -35.19 13.06
CA GLU A 28 -3.11 -34.86 11.73
C GLU A 28 -2.19 -33.63 11.79
N VAL A 29 -2.59 -32.58 12.50
CA VAL A 29 -1.76 -31.37 12.65
C VAL A 29 -0.45 -31.69 13.38
N ILE A 30 -0.50 -32.45 14.47
CA ILE A 30 0.70 -32.87 15.22
C ILE A 30 1.62 -33.73 14.35
N LYS A 31 1.04 -34.63 13.54
CA LYS A 31 1.80 -35.46 12.60
C LYS A 31 2.56 -34.60 11.60
N VAL A 32 1.90 -33.62 10.98
CA VAL A 32 2.55 -32.70 10.03
C VAL A 32 3.68 -31.93 10.71
N ILE A 33 3.45 -31.38 11.90
CA ILE A 33 4.48 -30.61 12.64
C ILE A 33 5.71 -31.48 12.97
N ASN A 34 5.51 -32.74 13.34
CA ASN A 34 6.62 -33.66 13.65
C ASN A 34 7.37 -34.15 12.40
N GLU A 35 6.73 -34.16 11.23
CA GLU A 35 7.37 -34.49 9.95
C GLU A 35 8.14 -33.30 9.36
N MET A 36 7.86 -32.08 9.82
CA MET A 36 8.56 -30.87 9.39
C MET A 36 9.94 -30.77 10.04
N ILE A 37 10.96 -30.57 9.21
CA ILE A 37 12.31 -30.24 9.68
C ILE A 37 12.29 -28.84 10.31
N ASN A 38 12.90 -28.69 11.49
CA ASN A 38 13.03 -27.40 12.16
C ASN A 38 14.07 -26.54 11.41
N PRO A 39 13.67 -25.42 10.79
CA PRO A 39 14.57 -24.61 9.96
C PRO A 39 15.61 -23.81 10.76
N PHE A 40 15.57 -23.84 12.11
CA PHE A 40 16.49 -23.09 12.98
C PHE A 40 17.45 -23.97 13.78
N GLU A 41 17.27 -25.30 13.75
CA GLU A 41 18.10 -26.24 14.53
C GLU A 41 19.15 -26.96 13.67
N ASN A 42 19.03 -26.91 12.34
CA ASN A 42 19.93 -27.64 11.43
C ASN A 42 21.03 -26.74 10.86
N ASP A 43 22.23 -27.31 10.69
CA ASP A 43 23.38 -26.65 10.10
C ASP A 43 23.14 -26.44 8.58
N PRO A 44 23.19 -25.20 8.05
CA PRO A 44 22.95 -24.92 6.64
C PRO A 44 23.89 -25.64 5.66
N GLN A 45 24.95 -26.29 6.16
CA GLN A 45 25.93 -27.01 5.35
C GLN A 45 25.64 -28.51 5.18
N GLU A 46 24.78 -29.11 6.01
CA GLU A 46 24.60 -30.57 6.04
C GLU A 46 23.35 -31.11 5.31
N GLU A 47 22.31 -30.30 5.08
CA GLU A 47 21.11 -30.75 4.35
C GLU A 47 20.75 -29.83 3.16
N GLY A 48 20.33 -30.45 2.06
CA GLY A 48 19.99 -29.80 0.79
C GLY A 48 18.81 -28.81 0.88
N LEU A 49 18.38 -28.26 -0.27
CA LEU A 49 17.31 -27.24 -0.30
C LEU A 49 16.01 -27.77 0.32
N VAL A 50 15.45 -27.07 1.31
CA VAL A 50 14.19 -27.44 1.98
C VAL A 50 13.07 -26.46 1.62
N SER A 51 11.85 -26.97 1.46
CA SER A 51 10.64 -26.16 1.27
C SER A 51 10.27 -25.41 2.55
N LEU A 52 10.20 -24.08 2.51
CA LEU A 52 9.84 -23.26 3.67
C LEU A 52 8.41 -23.49 4.18
N SER A 53 7.49 -23.89 3.31
CA SER A 53 6.08 -24.08 3.68
C SER A 53 5.78 -25.47 4.22
N SER A 54 6.56 -26.48 3.83
CA SER A 54 6.32 -27.88 4.20
C SER A 54 7.44 -28.51 5.03
N GLY A 55 8.59 -27.86 5.19
CA GLY A 55 9.74 -28.40 5.93
C GLY A 55 10.33 -29.68 5.33
N VAL A 56 9.97 -30.01 4.07
CA VAL A 56 10.40 -31.23 3.38
C VAL A 56 11.61 -30.91 2.48
N ALA A 57 12.63 -31.76 2.52
CA ALA A 57 13.80 -31.67 1.64
C ALA A 57 13.40 -31.84 0.16
N ALA A 58 13.94 -30.98 -0.71
CA ALA A 58 13.71 -31.05 -2.14
C ALA A 58 14.46 -32.27 -2.72
N PRO A 59 13.85 -32.98 -3.69
CA PRO A 59 14.52 -34.08 -4.37
C PRO A 59 15.73 -33.60 -5.19
N ASP A 60 16.70 -34.49 -5.38
CA ASP A 60 18.02 -34.18 -5.96
C ASP A 60 17.96 -33.55 -7.35
N ASP A 61 16.94 -33.90 -8.15
CA ASP A 61 16.70 -33.35 -9.48
C ASP A 61 16.33 -31.86 -9.41
N VAL A 62 15.46 -31.48 -8.47
CA VAL A 62 15.07 -30.09 -8.19
C VAL A 62 16.25 -29.32 -7.61
N VAL A 63 17.03 -29.93 -6.72
CA VAL A 63 18.23 -29.31 -6.14
C VAL A 63 19.25 -28.99 -7.23
N SER A 64 19.53 -29.96 -8.11
CA SER A 64 20.45 -29.80 -9.25
C SER A 64 19.95 -28.73 -10.24
N ASP A 65 18.64 -28.71 -10.53
CA ASP A 65 18.07 -27.72 -11.43
C ASP A 65 18.12 -26.30 -10.84
N LEU A 66 17.70 -26.11 -9.59
CA LEU A 66 17.74 -24.80 -8.92
C LEU A 66 19.17 -24.28 -8.74
N SER A 67 20.11 -25.17 -8.39
CA SER A 67 21.52 -24.80 -8.23
C SER A 67 22.14 -24.36 -9.56
N SER A 68 21.70 -24.93 -10.68
CA SER A 68 22.21 -24.60 -12.02
C SER A 68 21.35 -23.59 -12.79
N ALA A 69 20.19 -23.20 -12.26
CA ALA A 69 19.20 -22.37 -12.95
C ALA A 69 19.77 -21.01 -13.37
N PHE A 70 20.57 -20.38 -12.50
CA PHE A 70 21.19 -19.09 -12.79
C PHE A 70 22.15 -19.17 -13.98
N ASP A 71 23.02 -20.19 -14.01
CA ASP A 71 24.00 -20.37 -15.08
C ASP A 71 23.34 -20.77 -16.41
N LYS A 72 22.32 -21.64 -16.36
CA LYS A 72 21.48 -21.96 -17.51
C LYS A 72 20.84 -20.69 -18.07
N GLY A 73 20.21 -19.87 -17.22
CA GLY A 73 19.60 -18.61 -17.60
C GLY A 73 20.59 -17.64 -18.25
N LYS A 74 21.78 -17.48 -17.66
CA LYS A 74 22.86 -16.63 -18.20
C LYS A 74 23.35 -17.11 -19.56
N LYS A 75 23.49 -18.43 -19.74
CA LYS A 75 23.87 -19.04 -21.03
C LYS A 75 22.80 -18.79 -22.10
N HIS A 76 21.54 -19.01 -21.78
CA HIS A 76 20.42 -18.77 -22.71
C HIS A 76 20.28 -17.30 -23.09
N LEU A 77 20.40 -16.38 -22.13
CA LEU A 77 20.35 -14.94 -22.39
C LEU A 77 21.47 -14.52 -23.36
N ARG A 78 22.71 -14.99 -23.14
CA ARG A 78 23.84 -14.71 -24.04
C ARG A 78 23.59 -15.22 -25.46
N TYR A 79 23.10 -16.44 -25.60
CA TYR A 79 22.75 -17.00 -26.91
C TYR A 79 21.65 -16.18 -27.61
N TRP A 80 20.60 -15.83 -26.88
CA TRP A 80 19.49 -15.05 -27.41
C TRP A 80 19.94 -13.66 -27.89
N LEU A 81 20.78 -13.00 -27.09
CA LEU A 81 21.42 -11.72 -27.44
C LEU A 81 22.30 -11.85 -28.69
N PHE A 82 23.10 -12.90 -28.79
CA PHE A 82 23.92 -13.16 -29.98
C PHE A 82 23.07 -13.30 -31.26
N VAL A 83 21.98 -14.07 -31.21
CA VAL A 83 21.06 -14.23 -32.36
C VAL A 83 20.40 -12.90 -32.76
N ILE A 84 20.01 -12.08 -31.79
CA ILE A 84 19.43 -10.75 -32.06
C ILE A 84 20.47 -9.81 -32.68
N GLY A 85 21.69 -9.79 -32.14
CA GLY A 85 22.80 -9.00 -32.67
C GLY A 85 23.08 -9.34 -34.13
N GLN A 86 23.16 -10.63 -34.46
CA GLN A 86 23.34 -11.09 -35.85
C GLN A 86 22.19 -10.66 -36.76
N LYS A 87 20.93 -10.84 -36.35
CA LYS A 87 19.77 -10.44 -37.16
C LYS A 87 19.70 -8.93 -37.41
N ARG A 88 20.14 -8.12 -36.45
CA ARG A 88 20.06 -6.65 -36.52
C ARG A 88 21.37 -5.99 -36.97
N SER A 89 22.42 -6.76 -37.27
CA SER A 89 23.77 -6.25 -37.56
C SER A 89 24.30 -5.30 -36.46
N ILE A 90 23.97 -5.59 -35.20
CA ILE A 90 24.41 -4.82 -34.03
C ILE A 90 25.57 -5.58 -33.38
N ASP A 91 26.66 -4.86 -33.07
CA ASP A 91 27.76 -5.42 -32.30
C ASP A 91 27.29 -5.86 -30.90
N VAL A 92 27.60 -7.11 -30.55
CA VAL A 92 27.17 -7.71 -29.29
C VAL A 92 27.82 -7.01 -28.10
N GLN A 93 29.08 -6.55 -28.24
CA GLN A 93 29.78 -5.82 -27.18
C GLN A 93 29.12 -4.46 -26.93
N GLN A 94 28.78 -3.73 -27.99
CA GLN A 94 27.99 -2.50 -27.89
C GLN A 94 26.63 -2.73 -27.25
N MET A 95 25.89 -3.77 -27.66
CA MET A 95 24.58 -4.09 -27.10
C MET A 95 24.63 -4.40 -25.59
N LEU A 96 25.68 -5.09 -25.13
CA LEU A 96 25.89 -5.39 -23.70
C LEU A 96 26.38 -4.19 -22.89
N SER A 97 26.76 -3.09 -23.53
CA SER A 97 27.22 -1.86 -22.87
C SER A 97 26.07 -0.95 -22.44
N PHE A 98 24.85 -1.21 -22.90
CA PHE A 98 23.66 -0.42 -22.58
C PHE A 98 22.62 -1.23 -21.82
N CYS A 99 21.77 -0.54 -21.04
CA CYS A 99 20.62 -1.16 -20.41
C CYS A 99 19.65 -1.66 -21.48
N LEU A 100 19.37 -2.96 -21.50
CA LEU A 100 18.42 -3.59 -22.43
C LEU A 100 16.94 -3.32 -22.04
N GLY A 101 16.72 -2.69 -20.90
CA GLY A 101 15.39 -2.27 -20.43
C GLY A 101 14.96 -0.93 -21.04
N PRO A 102 13.65 -0.63 -21.03
CA PRO A 102 13.12 0.65 -21.51
C PRO A 102 13.64 1.86 -20.70
N TYR A 103 14.11 1.62 -19.48
CA TYR A 103 14.69 2.61 -18.59
C TYR A 103 15.92 2.04 -17.87
N PRO A 104 16.90 2.87 -17.48
CA PRO A 104 18.02 2.44 -16.64
C PRO A 104 17.54 1.86 -15.30
N LEU A 105 18.27 0.89 -14.75
CA LEU A 105 17.94 0.29 -13.45
C LEU A 105 18.01 1.27 -12.27
N SER A 106 18.68 2.42 -12.44
CA SER A 106 18.64 3.53 -11.48
C SER A 106 17.27 4.22 -11.41
N LEU A 107 16.46 4.10 -12.46
CA LEU A 107 15.15 4.72 -12.60
C LEU A 107 14.00 3.71 -12.69
N ALA A 108 14.29 2.43 -12.90
CA ALA A 108 13.28 1.39 -13.04
C ALA A 108 13.67 0.08 -12.35
N THR A 109 12.63 -0.64 -11.92
CA THR A 109 12.74 -2.00 -11.39
C THR A 109 13.19 -2.95 -12.50
N VAL A 110 13.68 -4.13 -12.12
CA VAL A 110 14.04 -5.22 -13.06
C VAL A 110 12.87 -5.65 -13.97
N THR A 111 11.64 -5.34 -13.59
CA THR A 111 10.42 -5.59 -14.37
C THR A 111 10.06 -4.47 -15.35
N GLY A 112 10.87 -3.41 -15.43
CA GLY A 112 10.67 -2.26 -16.33
C GLY A 112 9.69 -1.20 -15.82
N ASN A 113 9.23 -1.31 -14.56
CA ASN A 113 8.41 -0.28 -13.94
C ASN A 113 9.29 0.82 -13.35
N ILE A 114 8.88 2.09 -13.44
CA ILE A 114 9.64 3.19 -12.83
C ILE A 114 9.73 3.01 -11.31
N CYS A 115 10.96 3.11 -10.76
CA CYS A 115 11.24 3.05 -9.34
C CYS A 115 10.48 4.17 -8.62
N LYS A 116 9.62 3.80 -7.67
CA LYS A 116 8.94 4.78 -6.83
C LYS A 116 9.92 5.29 -5.78
N THR A 117 10.15 6.60 -5.75
CA THR A 117 10.82 7.26 -4.63
C THR A 117 9.78 7.89 -3.72
N THR A 118 9.98 7.77 -2.41
CA THR A 118 9.12 8.45 -1.44
C THR A 118 9.42 9.93 -1.51
N LYS A 119 8.45 10.75 -1.97
CA LYS A 119 8.60 12.21 -2.10
C LYS A 119 9.13 12.88 -0.82
N ALA A 120 8.81 12.33 0.35
CA ALA A 120 9.25 12.84 1.64
C ALA A 120 10.72 12.56 1.98
N ARG A 121 11.40 11.60 1.32
CA ARG A 121 12.79 11.23 1.67
C ARG A 121 13.77 12.38 1.44
N LEU A 122 13.56 13.16 0.39
CA LEU A 122 14.38 14.35 0.12
C LEU A 122 14.17 15.40 1.23
N LEU A 123 12.91 15.67 1.58
CA LEU A 123 12.58 16.61 2.66
C LEU A 123 13.17 16.16 4.00
N GLN A 124 13.04 14.88 4.34
CA GLN A 124 13.61 14.29 5.56
C GLN A 124 15.14 14.44 5.61
N SER A 125 15.80 14.24 4.46
CA SER A 125 17.26 14.40 4.36
C SER A 125 17.67 15.86 4.55
N PHE A 126 16.88 16.81 4.02
CA PHE A 126 17.11 18.24 4.29
C PHE A 126 16.86 18.59 5.77
N GLN A 127 15.77 18.10 6.37
CA GLN A 127 15.45 18.38 7.77
C GLN A 127 16.49 17.81 8.75
N SER A 128 17.18 16.73 8.40
CA SER A 128 18.28 16.21 9.23
C SER A 128 19.53 17.11 9.21
N GLU A 129 19.74 17.87 8.14
CA GLU A 129 20.90 18.77 8.00
C GLU A 129 20.58 20.22 8.40
N PHE A 130 19.32 20.64 8.26
CA PHE A 130 18.86 22.00 8.55
C PHE A 130 17.76 21.97 9.62
N PRO A 131 18.01 22.48 10.84
CA PRO A 131 16.97 22.60 11.85
C PRO A 131 15.88 23.57 11.39
N ASP A 132 14.66 23.38 11.90
CA ASP A 132 13.51 24.22 11.55
C ASP A 132 13.83 25.70 11.78
N CYS A 133 13.70 26.52 10.72
CA CYS A 133 13.77 27.97 10.83
C CYS A 133 12.49 28.46 11.50
N ILE A 134 12.50 28.51 12.83
CA ILE A 134 11.43 29.15 13.61
C ILE A 134 11.66 30.66 13.49
N VAL A 135 10.79 31.33 12.73
CA VAL A 135 10.76 32.79 12.67
C VAL A 135 9.84 33.28 13.77
N ASP A 136 10.40 33.89 14.81
CA ASP A 136 9.64 34.32 16.00
C ASP A 136 8.82 35.60 15.77
N ASN A 137 9.22 36.44 14.80
CA ASN A 137 8.55 37.70 14.50
C ASN A 137 7.99 37.71 13.07
N PHE A 138 6.68 37.48 12.97
CA PHE A 138 5.94 37.72 11.73
C PHE A 138 5.55 39.21 11.65
N PRO A 139 5.68 39.87 10.49
CA PRO A 139 5.14 41.21 10.29
C PRO A 139 3.63 41.26 10.59
N ASP A 140 3.11 42.41 11.05
CA ASP A 140 1.71 42.61 11.46
C ASP A 140 0.66 42.31 10.36
N ALA A 141 1.09 42.15 9.11
CA ALA A 141 0.27 41.72 7.97
C ALA A 141 0.64 40.31 7.49
N SER A 142 0.65 39.34 8.40
CA SER A 142 0.97 37.95 8.08
C SER A 142 -0.21 37.27 7.38
N CYS A 143 0.10 36.60 6.26
CA CYS A 143 -0.81 35.72 5.54
C CYS A 143 -0.46 34.28 5.88
N VAL A 144 -1.47 33.44 6.14
CA VAL A 144 -1.29 31.99 6.34
C VAL A 144 -1.87 31.25 5.15
N LEU A 145 -1.02 30.48 4.48
CA LEU A 145 -1.39 29.55 3.42
C LEU A 145 -1.53 28.15 4.00
N ILE A 146 -2.73 27.58 3.90
CA ILE A 146 -3.03 26.24 4.41
C ILE A 146 -3.27 25.32 3.21
N ASP A 147 -2.51 24.22 3.12
CA ASP A 147 -2.83 23.13 2.19
C ASP A 147 -4.10 22.42 2.66
N ALA A 148 -5.20 22.70 1.97
CA ALA A 148 -6.51 22.15 2.28
C ALA A 148 -6.52 20.63 2.22
N MET A 149 -5.82 20.04 1.25
CA MET A 149 -5.83 18.60 1.03
C MET A 149 -5.00 17.87 2.10
N ALA A 150 -3.96 18.52 2.64
CA ALA A 150 -3.25 18.03 3.81
C ALA A 150 -4.15 18.00 5.05
N VAL A 151 -4.88 19.09 5.32
CA VAL A 151 -5.83 19.17 6.44
C VAL A 151 -6.88 18.06 6.33
N LEU A 152 -7.55 17.94 5.18
CA LEU A 152 -8.58 16.92 4.93
C LEU A 152 -8.06 15.49 5.08
N GLN A 153 -6.83 15.22 4.63
CA GLN A 153 -6.21 13.91 4.80
C GLN A 153 -5.78 13.64 6.24
N SER A 154 -5.44 14.67 7.00
CA SER A 154 -5.04 14.54 8.41
C SER A 154 -6.21 14.33 9.37
N THR A 155 -7.46 14.60 8.95
CA THR A 155 -8.67 14.39 9.75
C THR A 155 -8.83 12.90 10.12
N VAL A 156 -8.63 12.59 11.40
CA VAL A 156 -8.79 11.23 11.95
C VAL A 156 -10.21 11.00 12.43
N LEU A 157 -10.76 11.95 13.20
CA LEU A 157 -12.13 11.92 13.67
C LEU A 157 -13.01 12.69 12.68
N VAL A 158 -13.74 11.96 11.86
CA VAL A 158 -14.64 12.54 10.86
C VAL A 158 -16.03 12.64 11.48
N PRO A 159 -16.66 13.84 11.51
CA PRO A 159 -18.01 14.03 12.05
C PRO A 159 -19.10 13.24 11.31
N GLU A 160 -20.32 13.24 11.84
CA GLU A 160 -21.41 12.44 11.26
C GLU A 160 -21.92 13.04 9.95
N THR A 161 -21.95 14.38 9.86
CA THR A 161 -22.50 15.12 8.71
C THR A 161 -21.44 15.97 8.01
N TYR A 162 -21.65 16.28 6.73
CA TYR A 162 -20.75 17.16 5.98
C TYR A 162 -20.78 18.60 6.52
N GLY A 163 -21.89 19.05 7.11
CA GLY A 163 -22.00 20.34 7.79
C GLY A 163 -21.09 20.42 9.01
N GLU A 164 -21.17 19.43 9.91
CA GLU A 164 -20.27 19.33 11.07
C GLU A 164 -18.79 19.25 10.65
N LEU A 165 -18.50 18.53 9.57
CA LEU A 165 -17.16 18.48 9.00
C LEU A 165 -16.67 19.87 8.54
N ALA A 166 -17.51 20.63 7.84
CA ALA A 166 -17.17 21.98 7.41
C ALA A 166 -16.92 22.92 8.59
N GLU A 167 -17.77 22.87 9.62
CA GLU A 167 -17.60 23.64 10.85
C GLU A 167 -16.32 23.27 11.59
N ALA A 168 -15.99 21.98 11.70
CA ALA A 168 -14.76 21.52 12.33
C ALA A 168 -13.51 21.99 11.58
N ILE A 169 -13.52 21.96 10.24
CA ILE A 169 -12.42 22.46 9.41
C ILE A 169 -12.27 23.97 9.59
N LEU A 170 -13.37 24.72 9.53
CA LEU A 170 -13.37 26.17 9.70
C LEU A 170 -12.85 26.56 11.09
N ALA A 171 -13.28 25.88 12.14
CA ALA A 171 -12.78 26.08 13.50
C ALA A 171 -11.26 25.84 13.58
N GLY A 172 -10.75 24.79 12.93
CA GLY A 172 -9.32 24.51 12.83
C GLY A 172 -8.55 25.62 12.09
N VAL A 173 -9.07 26.09 10.96
CA VAL A 173 -8.49 27.20 10.18
C VAL A 173 -8.44 28.49 11.00
N LEU A 174 -9.52 28.82 11.72
CA LEU A 174 -9.58 29.99 12.60
C LEU A 174 -8.64 29.88 13.79
N ALA A 175 -8.45 28.67 14.35
CA ALA A 175 -7.49 28.44 15.42
C ALA A 175 -6.04 28.72 14.95
N VAL A 176 -5.70 28.28 13.74
CA VAL A 176 -4.42 28.59 13.10
C VAL A 176 -4.27 30.10 12.88
N ALA A 177 -5.31 30.75 12.35
CA ALA A 177 -5.33 32.20 12.12
C ALA A 177 -5.01 32.98 13.40
N ARG A 178 -5.68 32.63 14.51
CA ARG A 178 -5.47 33.26 15.83
C ARG A 178 -4.08 32.99 16.38
N LYS A 179 -3.57 31.76 16.23
CA LYS A 179 -2.23 31.37 16.69
C LYS A 179 -1.14 32.24 16.05
N PHE A 180 -1.26 32.51 14.75
CA PHE A 180 -0.28 33.29 13.99
C PHE A 180 -0.64 34.79 13.87
N LYS A 181 -1.71 35.25 14.53
CA LYS A 181 -2.25 36.61 14.42
C LYS A 181 -2.41 37.07 12.97
N ALA A 182 -2.81 36.14 12.10
CA ALA A 182 -2.86 36.37 10.66
C ALA A 182 -4.01 37.31 10.29
N SER A 183 -3.71 38.31 9.46
CA SER A 183 -4.74 39.22 8.90
C SER A 183 -5.51 38.58 7.75
N ARG A 184 -4.92 37.56 7.12
CA ARG A 184 -5.50 36.81 5.99
C ARG A 184 -5.15 35.33 6.09
N VAL A 185 -6.12 34.47 5.78
CA VAL A 185 -5.91 33.03 5.66
C VAL A 185 -6.42 32.56 4.32
N ASP A 186 -5.55 31.88 3.58
CA ASP A 186 -5.83 31.30 2.28
C ASP A 186 -5.87 29.77 2.41
N PHE A 187 -7.06 29.19 2.27
CA PHE A 187 -7.27 27.73 2.30
C PHE A 187 -7.17 27.18 0.87
N VAL A 188 -6.00 26.64 0.51
CA VAL A 188 -5.63 26.32 -0.87
C VAL A 188 -5.83 24.84 -1.15
N SER A 189 -6.73 24.52 -2.07
CA SER A 189 -7.00 23.16 -2.53
C SER A 189 -6.40 22.86 -3.91
N ASP A 190 -5.96 21.61 -4.12
CA ASP A 190 -5.58 21.09 -5.44
C ASP A 190 -6.76 21.04 -6.43
N ARG A 191 -6.47 21.21 -7.73
CA ARG A 191 -7.40 20.90 -8.84
C ARG A 191 -7.14 19.50 -9.41
N TYR A 192 -8.17 18.84 -9.94
CA TYR A 192 -8.07 17.48 -10.49
C TYR A 192 -8.42 17.43 -11.99
N PRO A 193 -7.66 18.13 -12.88
CA PRO A 193 -7.95 18.13 -14.30
C PRO A 193 -7.80 16.73 -14.93
N ALA A 194 -8.63 16.46 -15.93
CA ALA A 194 -8.68 15.18 -16.64
C ALA A 194 -7.40 14.85 -17.42
N GLN A 195 -6.58 15.85 -17.77
CA GLN A 195 -5.24 15.66 -18.33
C GLN A 195 -4.22 16.33 -17.41
N SER A 196 -3.40 15.52 -16.73
CA SER A 196 -2.34 15.99 -15.85
C SER A 196 -1.16 15.03 -15.86
N ILE A 197 0.05 15.56 -15.69
CA ILE A 197 1.26 14.77 -15.42
C ILE A 197 1.09 13.85 -14.20
N LYS A 198 0.19 14.20 -13.27
CA LYS A 198 -0.11 13.40 -12.07
C LYS A 198 -1.17 12.32 -12.31
N ASN A 199 -1.78 12.21 -13.49
CA ASN A 199 -2.90 11.28 -13.71
C ASN A 199 -2.50 9.82 -13.57
N ALA A 200 -1.40 9.40 -14.18
CA ALA A 200 -0.94 8.01 -14.08
C ALA A 200 -0.77 7.56 -12.61
N GLU A 201 -0.31 8.46 -11.74
CA GLU A 201 -0.17 8.17 -10.31
C GLU A 201 -1.52 8.28 -9.57
N ARG A 202 -2.45 9.14 -10.00
CA ARG A 202 -3.82 9.21 -9.46
C ARG A 202 -4.61 7.95 -9.81
N GLU A 203 -4.50 7.44 -11.03
CA GLU A 203 -5.13 6.19 -11.48
C GLU A 203 -4.58 5.00 -10.70
N LYS A 204 -3.26 4.94 -10.46
CA LYS A 204 -2.66 3.92 -9.58
C LYS A 204 -3.18 3.99 -8.15
N ARG A 205 -3.53 5.18 -7.65
CA ARG A 205 -4.09 5.36 -6.30
C ARG A 205 -5.58 5.01 -6.28
N ALA A 206 -6.33 5.33 -7.34
CA ALA A 206 -7.72 4.95 -7.50
C ALA A 206 -7.86 3.43 -7.50
N THR A 207 -8.26 2.88 -6.36
CA THR A 207 -8.50 1.44 -6.21
C THR A 207 -9.65 1.00 -7.13
N GLN A 208 -9.54 -0.17 -7.75
CA GLN A 208 -10.66 -0.75 -8.51
C GLN A 208 -11.89 -0.87 -7.59
N GLY A 209 -12.99 -0.20 -7.97
CA GLY A 209 -14.19 -0.03 -7.15
C GLY A 209 -14.47 1.44 -6.83
N GLU A 210 -14.67 2.28 -7.86
CA GLU A 210 -14.99 3.69 -7.68
C GLU A 210 -16.36 3.86 -7.00
N CYS A 211 -16.36 4.28 -5.74
CA CYS A 211 -17.56 4.81 -5.10
C CYS A 211 -17.55 6.34 -5.21
N SER A 212 -18.16 6.85 -6.28
CA SER A 212 -18.37 8.29 -6.45
C SER A 212 -19.51 8.74 -5.55
N VAL A 213 -19.23 9.67 -4.64
CA VAL A 213 -20.21 10.24 -3.72
C VAL A 213 -20.42 11.69 -4.10
N ARG A 214 -21.69 12.07 -4.31
CA ARG A 214 -22.09 13.47 -4.48
C ARG A 214 -22.60 13.99 -3.14
N ILE A 215 -22.24 15.24 -2.84
CA ILE A 215 -22.66 15.94 -1.63
C ILE A 215 -23.75 16.92 -2.04
N TYR A 216 -24.94 16.80 -1.47
CA TYR A 216 -26.11 17.61 -1.84
C TYR A 216 -26.56 18.56 -0.72
N ALA A 217 -26.27 18.24 0.54
CA ALA A 217 -26.76 18.99 1.69
C ALA A 217 -25.78 18.90 2.89
N LYS A 218 -25.87 19.89 3.78
CA LYS A 218 -25.08 19.95 5.02
C LYS A 218 -25.40 18.77 5.95
N ASP A 219 -26.67 18.37 6.03
CA ASP A 219 -27.13 17.28 6.91
C ASP A 219 -26.82 15.87 6.36
N GLN A 220 -26.26 15.77 5.16
CA GLN A 220 -25.90 14.50 4.55
C GLN A 220 -24.79 13.82 5.37
N LYS A 221 -24.96 12.53 5.63
CA LYS A 221 -23.96 11.74 6.35
C LYS A 221 -22.65 11.62 5.58
N VAL A 222 -21.53 11.76 6.29
CA VAL A 222 -20.20 11.59 5.70
C VAL A 222 -19.98 10.12 5.35
N PHE A 223 -19.27 9.89 4.24
CA PHE A 223 -18.84 8.56 3.86
C PHE A 223 -17.78 8.05 4.85
N LYS A 224 -18.17 7.10 5.72
CA LYS A 224 -17.33 6.61 6.83
C LYS A 224 -15.96 6.06 6.41
N PRO A 225 -15.80 5.36 5.27
CA PRO A 225 -14.47 5.04 4.75
C PRO A 225 -13.78 6.28 4.16
N TRP A 226 -13.46 7.26 5.01
CA TRP A 226 -12.95 8.58 4.64
C TRP A 226 -11.69 8.54 3.77
N LYS A 227 -10.74 7.69 4.13
CA LYS A 227 -9.51 7.51 3.35
C LYS A 227 -9.80 7.01 1.93
N LYS A 228 -10.80 6.13 1.75
CA LYS A 228 -11.23 5.68 0.41
C LYS A 228 -11.96 6.79 -0.35
N PHE A 229 -12.78 7.59 0.34
CA PHE A 229 -13.42 8.76 -0.24
C PHE A 229 -12.39 9.73 -0.83
N LEU A 230 -11.33 10.03 -0.07
CA LEU A 230 -10.20 10.87 -0.47
C LEU A 230 -9.21 10.19 -1.43
N THR A 231 -9.50 9.01 -1.95
CA THR A 231 -8.72 8.44 -3.05
C THR A 231 -9.26 8.91 -4.42
N ASN A 232 -10.57 9.15 -4.51
CA ASN A 232 -11.23 9.53 -5.75
C ASN A 232 -11.14 11.05 -6.00
N GLY A 233 -10.63 11.44 -7.18
CA GLY A 233 -10.50 12.85 -7.56
C GLY A 233 -11.83 13.61 -7.63
N LYS A 234 -12.89 12.98 -8.16
CA LYS A 234 -14.23 13.60 -8.27
C LYS A 234 -14.83 13.87 -6.88
N ASN A 235 -14.62 12.96 -5.94
CA ASN A 235 -15.09 13.15 -4.56
C ASN A 235 -14.41 14.34 -3.89
N LYS A 236 -13.11 14.53 -4.15
CA LYS A 236 -12.35 15.68 -3.64
C LYS A 236 -12.84 16.99 -4.25
N GLU A 237 -13.10 17.02 -5.55
CA GLU A 237 -13.64 18.22 -6.20
C GLU A 237 -15.02 18.55 -5.64
N ASN A 238 -15.92 17.56 -5.51
CA ASN A 238 -17.24 17.75 -4.91
C ASN A 238 -17.13 18.30 -3.47
N LEU A 239 -16.22 17.77 -2.67
CA LEU A 239 -15.98 18.22 -1.30
C LEU A 239 -15.45 19.66 -1.26
N VAL A 240 -14.49 19.99 -2.11
CA VAL A 240 -13.93 21.34 -2.19
C VAL A 240 -15.00 22.34 -2.62
N SER A 241 -15.83 22.01 -3.62
CA SER A 241 -16.94 22.86 -4.03
C SER A 241 -17.93 23.06 -2.88
N PHE A 242 -18.30 21.98 -2.17
CA PHE A 242 -19.17 22.07 -1.00
C PHE A 242 -18.60 23.00 0.09
N LEU A 243 -17.29 22.92 0.38
CA LEU A 243 -16.63 23.78 1.37
C LEU A 243 -16.50 25.24 0.92
N GLN A 244 -16.51 25.52 -0.38
CA GLN A 244 -16.50 26.89 -0.92
C GLN A 244 -17.89 27.53 -0.85
N ASP A 245 -18.95 26.73 -1.00
CA ASP A 245 -20.34 27.19 -1.01
C ASP A 245 -21.00 27.25 0.39
N THR A 246 -20.35 26.68 1.42
CA THR A 246 -20.89 26.47 2.78
C THR A 246 -20.55 27.57 3.76
#